data_AF-A0A7X7KJF3-F1
#
_entry.id   AF-A0A7X7KJF3-F1
#
_cell.length_a   1.000
_cell.length_b   1.000
_cell.length_c   1.000
_cell.angle_alpha   90.00
_cell.angle_beta   90.00
_cell.angle_gamma   90.00
#
_symmetry.space_group_name_H-M   'P 1'
#
loop_
_entity.id
_entity.type
_entity.pdbx_description
1 polymer ?
#
loop_
_entity_poly.entity_id
_entity_poly.type
_entity_poly.pdbx_seq_one_letter_code
_entity_poly.pdbx_strand_id
1 'polypeptide(L)'
;MRKAPHDKRRWLWLGVVVGWFCLTAGLIAAEAAPEAAAEAAAPAEAVAAEAPAEAAFPVVVHGGRLLRLERLEAAVPCVDLEQAIAAGHLEAGSGDSALEALRPPADGHCFAIAVFEIDRSRSLSKVDYRLEVDGQAFDGIAMALGEAAFDPRRQVVAEPGLVRVLFEVPSGAARLNLIPALLTALPMRAVRDIAFAAPATAAEAAPAAAAPPPVAEAAPAETPKADDKAKAAEPAEP
;
A
#
# COMPACT_ATOMS: atom_id res chain seq x y z
N MET A 1 -63.45 -24.37 6.77
CA MET A 1 -63.46 -25.28 7.94
C MET A 1 -62.93 -26.65 7.54
N ARG A 2 -61.78 -27.07 8.07
CA ARG A 2 -61.44 -28.43 8.60
C ARG A 2 -59.93 -28.47 8.91
N LYS A 3 -59.57 -29.11 10.02
CA LYS A 3 -58.21 -29.13 10.61
C LYS A 3 -57.59 -30.53 10.52
N ALA A 4 -56.26 -30.58 10.57
CA ALA A 4 -55.43 -31.70 11.06
C ALA A 4 -55.44 -33.01 10.23
N PRO A 5 -54.50 -33.96 10.46
CA PRO A 5 -53.34 -33.98 11.38
C PRO A 5 -51.99 -33.87 10.60
N HIS A 6 -50.87 -33.34 11.13
CA HIS A 6 -50.20 -33.54 12.42
C HIS A 6 -49.73 -34.98 12.69
N ASP A 7 -48.78 -35.46 11.88
CA ASP A 7 -48.09 -36.71 12.14
C ASP A 7 -47.12 -36.57 13.32
N LYS A 8 -47.05 -37.60 14.16
CA LYS A 8 -46.29 -37.67 15.41
C LYS A 8 -45.59 -39.04 15.47
N ARG A 9 -44.43 -39.21 14.83
CA ARG A 9 -43.54 -40.38 15.03
C ARG A 9 -42.13 -40.23 14.41
N ARG A 10 -41.36 -39.25 14.91
CA ARG A 10 -39.88 -39.37 14.96
C ARG A 10 -39.39 -39.11 16.38
N TRP A 11 -39.75 -40.05 17.24
CA TRP A 11 -39.15 -40.27 18.56
C TRP A 11 -37.72 -40.83 18.41
N LEU A 12 -36.99 -40.84 19.53
CA LEU A 12 -35.67 -41.46 19.71
C LEU A 12 -34.51 -40.77 18.95
N TRP A 13 -34.10 -39.61 19.45
CA TRP A 13 -32.68 -39.27 19.74
C TRP A 13 -32.69 -38.17 20.82
N LEU A 14 -33.08 -38.53 22.04
CA LEU A 14 -33.05 -37.67 23.22
C LEU A 14 -32.24 -38.38 24.31
N GLY A 15 -31.20 -37.73 24.84
CA GLY A 15 -30.56 -38.14 26.10
C GLY A 15 -29.19 -38.85 26.00
N VAL A 16 -28.22 -38.28 25.26
CA VAL A 16 -26.76 -38.49 25.41
C VAL A 16 -26.07 -37.22 24.84
N VAL A 17 -25.32 -36.38 25.57
CA VAL A 17 -25.20 -36.15 27.02
C VAL A 17 -25.30 -34.64 27.28
N VAL A 18 -26.05 -34.21 28.30
CA VAL A 18 -25.91 -32.89 28.96
C VAL A 18 -26.01 -33.16 30.45
N GLY A 19 -24.86 -33.29 31.11
CA GLY A 19 -24.80 -33.95 32.42
C GLY A 19 -23.40 -34.00 33.03
N TRP A 20 -22.66 -32.89 32.99
CA TRP A 20 -21.50 -32.69 33.86
C TRP A 20 -21.82 -31.55 34.84
N PHE A 21 -22.83 -31.79 35.67
CA PHE A 21 -23.25 -30.87 36.71
C PHE A 21 -22.31 -30.98 37.92
N CYS A 22 -22.06 -29.86 38.58
CA CYS A 22 -21.30 -29.79 39.82
C CYS A 22 -21.83 -30.74 40.88
N LEU A 23 -20.97 -31.56 41.51
CA LEU A 23 -20.91 -31.74 42.98
C LEU A 23 -19.80 -32.74 43.38
N THR A 24 -18.76 -32.25 44.06
CA THR A 24 -18.07 -32.97 45.15
C THR A 24 -17.45 -31.95 46.09
N ALA A 25 -18.29 -31.38 46.96
CA ALA A 25 -17.81 -30.70 48.16
C ALA A 25 -17.40 -31.77 49.17
N GLY A 26 -16.11 -31.84 49.51
CA GLY A 26 -15.56 -32.72 50.54
C GLY A 26 -15.01 -31.89 51.69
N LEU A 27 -15.72 -31.86 52.81
CA LEU A 27 -15.27 -31.20 54.05
C LEU A 27 -13.96 -31.80 54.55
N ILE A 28 -12.98 -30.95 54.83
CA ILE A 28 -12.18 -31.06 56.06
C ILE A 28 -12.17 -29.66 56.70
N ALA A 29 -12.57 -29.59 57.96
CA ALA A 29 -12.54 -28.40 58.80
C ALA A 29 -11.74 -28.70 60.08
N ALA A 30 -11.39 -27.66 60.84
CA ALA A 30 -10.56 -27.68 62.06
C ALA A 30 -9.05 -27.90 61.77
N GLU A 31 -8.09 -27.19 62.39
CA GLU A 31 -8.12 -26.04 63.32
C GLU A 31 -6.71 -25.41 63.41
N ALA A 32 -6.60 -24.23 64.03
CA ALA A 32 -5.39 -23.49 64.45
C ALA A 32 -4.88 -22.35 63.54
N ALA A 33 -5.22 -21.13 63.93
CA ALA A 33 -4.27 -20.01 63.95
C ALA A 33 -3.58 -20.02 65.34
N PRO A 34 -2.33 -19.53 65.50
CA PRO A 34 -2.11 -18.07 65.51
C PRO A 34 -0.75 -17.59 64.95
N GLU A 35 -0.57 -16.26 65.02
CA GLU A 35 0.69 -15.49 65.00
C GLU A 35 1.58 -15.45 63.74
N ALA A 36 1.44 -14.33 63.02
CA ALA A 36 2.50 -13.34 62.79
C ALA A 36 3.91 -13.84 62.39
N ALA A 37 4.16 -13.88 61.09
CA ALA A 37 5.46 -13.53 60.51
C ALA A 37 5.22 -12.62 59.29
N ALA A 38 5.66 -11.37 59.38
CA ALA A 38 5.62 -10.44 58.26
C ALA A 38 7.02 -10.37 57.63
N GLU A 39 7.19 -10.89 56.41
CA GLU A 39 8.36 -10.53 55.61
C GLU A 39 8.13 -10.64 54.10
N ALA A 40 8.66 -9.65 53.37
CA ALA A 40 8.92 -9.65 51.94
C ALA A 40 7.81 -10.19 51.00
N ALA A 41 6.78 -9.37 50.78
CA ALA A 41 6.15 -9.35 49.46
C ALA A 41 7.17 -8.83 48.44
N ALA A 42 7.90 -9.75 47.80
CA ALA A 42 8.76 -9.40 46.68
C ALA A 42 7.90 -8.74 45.59
N PRO A 43 8.22 -7.52 45.13
CA PRO A 43 7.50 -6.95 43.99
C PRO A 43 7.75 -7.87 42.81
N ALA A 44 6.69 -8.43 42.25
CA ALA A 44 6.78 -9.04 40.93
C ALA A 44 7.25 -7.92 39.99
N GLU A 45 8.50 -8.00 39.54
CA GLU A 45 9.00 -7.12 38.50
C GLU A 45 8.04 -7.25 37.32
N ALA A 46 7.30 -6.17 37.07
CA ALA A 46 6.55 -6.03 35.85
C ALA A 46 7.60 -6.03 34.74
N VAL A 47 7.83 -7.21 34.14
CA VAL A 47 8.57 -7.37 32.91
C VAL A 47 7.90 -6.44 31.92
N ALA A 48 8.50 -5.27 31.73
CA ALA A 48 7.99 -4.29 30.79
C ALA A 48 7.96 -5.01 29.46
N ALA A 49 6.75 -5.22 28.92
CA ALA A 49 6.58 -5.85 27.63
C ALA A 49 7.30 -4.96 26.63
N GLU A 50 8.49 -5.39 26.21
CA GLU A 50 9.35 -4.65 25.31
C GLU A 50 8.53 -4.41 24.05
N ALA A 51 8.14 -3.16 23.83
CA ALA A 51 7.33 -2.80 22.68
C ALA A 51 8.12 -3.24 21.44
N PRO A 52 7.57 -4.13 20.59
CA PRO A 52 8.33 -4.73 19.51
C PRO A 52 8.90 -3.62 18.64
N ALA A 53 10.22 -3.65 18.47
CA ALA A 53 10.96 -2.60 17.80
C ALA A 53 10.47 -2.49 16.35
N GLU A 54 9.90 -1.33 16.04
CA GLU A 54 9.46 -0.95 14.70
C GLU A 54 10.63 -1.10 13.71
N ALA A 55 10.36 -1.65 12.52
CA ALA A 55 11.41 -1.93 11.55
C ALA A 55 12.14 -0.64 11.10
N ALA A 56 13.37 -0.45 11.58
CA ALA A 56 14.20 0.68 11.21
C ALA A 56 14.62 0.60 9.72
N PHE A 57 14.21 1.58 8.93
CA PHE A 57 14.59 1.68 7.53
C PHE A 57 16.00 2.29 7.33
N PRO A 58 16.73 1.94 6.25
CA PRO A 58 16.37 0.95 5.22
C PRO A 58 16.63 -0.49 5.67
N VAL A 59 15.77 -1.42 5.24
CA VAL A 59 15.90 -2.85 5.56
C VAL A 59 16.47 -3.61 4.36
N VAL A 60 17.52 -4.40 4.57
CA VAL A 60 18.12 -5.25 3.53
C VAL A 60 17.22 -6.45 3.24
N VAL A 61 16.91 -6.67 1.95
CA VAL A 61 16.10 -7.77 1.43
C VAL A 61 16.85 -8.46 0.27
N HIS A 62 16.29 -9.51 -0.34
CA HIS A 62 16.99 -10.19 -1.46
C HIS A 62 17.06 -9.34 -2.73
N GLY A 63 16.02 -8.54 -3.00
CA GLY A 63 15.96 -7.67 -4.18
C GLY A 63 16.82 -6.40 -4.09
N GLY A 64 17.51 -6.18 -2.96
CA GLY A 64 18.19 -4.92 -2.64
C GLY A 64 17.77 -4.43 -1.26
N ARG A 65 17.22 -3.21 -1.17
CA ARG A 65 16.82 -2.58 0.11
C ARG A 65 15.40 -2.08 0.05
N LEU A 66 14.58 -2.42 1.05
CA LEU A 66 13.32 -1.75 1.32
C LEU A 66 13.63 -0.42 2.01
N LEU A 67 13.34 0.70 1.33
CA LEU A 67 13.61 2.05 1.83
C LEU A 67 12.51 2.58 2.74
N ARG A 68 11.24 2.28 2.42
CA ARG A 68 10.05 2.68 3.18
C ARG A 68 8.80 1.94 2.70
N LEU A 69 7.74 2.01 3.50
CA LEU A 69 6.40 1.55 3.14
C LEU A 69 5.43 2.73 3.27
N GLU A 70 4.86 3.20 2.15
CA GLU A 70 3.93 4.34 2.13
C GLU A 70 2.48 3.86 2.21
N ARG A 71 1.61 4.61 2.90
CA ARG A 71 0.15 4.42 2.90
C ARG A 71 -0.49 5.47 1.99
N LEU A 72 -1.40 5.05 1.12
CA LEU A 72 -2.15 5.94 0.26
C LEU A 72 -3.62 5.52 0.13
N GLU A 73 -4.53 6.44 0.43
CA GLU A 73 -5.98 6.24 0.36
C GLU A 73 -6.59 6.83 -0.93
N ALA A 74 -5.81 7.63 -1.67
CA ALA A 74 -6.18 8.17 -2.96
C ALA A 74 -5.95 7.17 -4.10
N ALA A 75 -6.57 7.44 -5.25
CA ALA A 75 -6.31 6.68 -6.48
C ALA A 75 -4.87 6.89 -6.98
N VAL A 76 -4.27 5.84 -7.54
CA VAL A 76 -2.91 5.85 -8.12
C VAL A 76 -2.96 5.72 -9.64
N PRO A 77 -2.01 6.30 -10.39
CA PRO A 77 -1.86 6.03 -11.81
C PRO A 77 -1.43 4.57 -12.00
N CYS A 78 -2.24 3.83 -12.74
CA CYS A 78 -1.99 2.46 -13.17
C CYS A 78 -2.08 2.38 -14.70
N VAL A 79 -1.37 1.43 -15.31
CA VAL A 79 -1.61 1.09 -16.72
C VAL A 79 -3.00 0.45 -16.86
N ASP A 80 -3.85 1.03 -17.70
CA ASP A 80 -5.09 0.40 -18.16
C ASP A 80 -4.75 -0.78 -19.06
N LEU A 81 -4.92 -1.98 -18.50
CA LEU A 81 -4.56 -3.22 -19.18
C LEU A 81 -5.46 -3.53 -20.38
N GLU A 82 -6.73 -3.09 -20.37
CA GLU A 82 -7.65 -3.32 -21.49
C GLU A 82 -7.26 -2.45 -22.68
N GLN A 83 -6.98 -1.16 -22.45
CA GLN A 83 -6.48 -0.25 -23.48
C GLN A 83 -5.09 -0.65 -23.98
N ALA A 84 -4.17 -1.03 -23.08
CA ALA A 84 -2.83 -1.50 -23.47
C ALA A 84 -2.89 -2.74 -24.37
N ILE A 85 -3.74 -3.73 -24.05
CA ILE A 85 -3.94 -4.92 -24.88
C ILE A 85 -4.57 -4.53 -26.23
N ALA A 86 -5.59 -3.67 -26.24
CA ALA A 86 -6.26 -3.23 -27.47
C ALA A 86 -5.31 -2.46 -28.42
N ALA A 87 -4.36 -1.69 -27.87
CA ALA A 87 -3.31 -1.00 -28.60
C ALA A 87 -2.08 -1.87 -28.93
N GLY A 88 -2.06 -3.14 -28.53
CA GLY A 88 -0.97 -4.10 -28.83
C GLY A 88 0.25 -4.01 -27.91
N HIS A 89 0.19 -3.23 -26.83
CA HIS A 89 1.24 -3.14 -25.81
C HIS A 89 1.10 -4.32 -24.84
N LEU A 90 1.73 -5.45 -25.16
CA LEU A 90 1.68 -6.66 -24.33
C LEU A 90 2.77 -6.69 -23.25
N GLU A 91 3.92 -6.08 -23.51
CA GLU A 91 5.05 -6.03 -22.58
C GLU A 91 4.94 -4.88 -21.58
N ALA A 92 5.42 -5.12 -20.36
CA ALA A 92 5.42 -4.14 -19.27
C ALA A 92 6.37 -2.97 -19.53
N GLY A 93 6.10 -1.81 -18.93
CA GLY A 93 7.01 -0.67 -18.96
C GLY A 93 7.07 0.08 -20.30
N SER A 94 5.98 0.03 -21.10
CA SER A 94 5.87 0.76 -22.37
C SER A 94 5.99 2.28 -22.27
N GLY A 95 5.86 2.86 -21.07
CA GLY A 95 6.08 4.29 -20.80
C GLY A 95 5.08 5.25 -21.46
N ASP A 96 4.01 4.71 -22.05
CA ASP A 96 2.99 5.49 -22.74
C ASP A 96 1.92 5.98 -21.74
N SER A 97 1.98 7.27 -21.42
CA SER A 97 1.05 7.93 -20.51
C SER A 97 -0.39 8.01 -21.05
N ALA A 98 -0.61 7.77 -22.35
CA ALA A 98 -1.96 7.66 -22.90
C ALA A 98 -2.69 6.37 -22.45
N LEU A 99 -1.94 5.38 -21.94
CA LEU A 99 -2.46 4.13 -21.40
C LEU A 99 -2.65 4.18 -19.86
N GLU A 100 -2.51 5.33 -19.22
CA GLU A 100 -2.64 5.48 -17.78
C GLU A 100 -4.08 5.82 -17.34
N ALA A 101 -4.56 5.14 -16.30
CA ALA A 101 -5.83 5.40 -15.64
C ALA A 101 -5.65 5.47 -14.12
N LEU A 102 -6.46 6.30 -13.45
CA LEU A 102 -6.47 6.37 -11.98
C LEU A 102 -7.25 5.19 -11.40
N ARG A 103 -6.56 4.30 -10.70
CA ARG A 103 -7.16 3.18 -9.95
C ARG A 103 -7.39 3.59 -8.49
N PRO A 104 -8.63 3.67 -7.99
CA PRO A 104 -8.91 3.79 -6.56
C PRO A 104 -8.65 2.46 -5.83
N PRO A 105 -8.38 2.47 -4.52
CA PRO A 105 -8.44 1.25 -3.71
C PRO A 105 -9.90 0.78 -3.56
N ALA A 106 -10.11 -0.51 -3.30
CA ALA A 106 -11.42 -1.05 -2.98
C ALA A 106 -11.96 -0.50 -1.63
N ASP A 107 -13.28 -0.58 -1.44
CA ASP A 107 -13.93 -0.16 -0.20
C ASP A 107 -13.32 -0.87 1.03
N GLY A 108 -13.02 -0.09 2.07
CA GLY A 108 -12.37 -0.59 3.28
C GLY A 108 -10.87 -0.91 3.14
N HIS A 109 -10.27 -0.68 1.97
CA HIS A 109 -8.85 -0.91 1.69
C HIS A 109 -8.10 0.41 1.47
N CYS A 110 -6.78 0.35 1.52
CA CYS A 110 -5.87 1.39 1.06
C CYS A 110 -4.71 0.74 0.29
N PHE A 111 -3.96 1.56 -0.44
CA PHE A 111 -2.72 1.12 -1.05
C PHE A 111 -1.56 1.18 -0.06
N ALA A 112 -0.78 0.11 -0.04
CA ALA A 112 0.53 0.06 0.58
C ALA A 112 1.59 0.01 -0.52
N ILE A 113 2.46 1.02 -0.58
CA ILE A 113 3.50 1.13 -1.61
C ILE A 113 4.84 0.85 -0.97
N ALA A 114 5.41 -0.32 -1.25
CA ALA A 114 6.75 -0.69 -0.80
C ALA A 114 7.77 -0.10 -1.78
N VAL A 115 8.63 0.79 -1.29
CA VAL A 115 9.66 1.46 -2.09
C VAL A 115 10.99 0.75 -1.89
N PHE A 116 11.53 0.17 -2.96
CA PHE A 116 12.80 -0.55 -2.97
C PHE A 116 13.88 0.20 -3.75
N GLU A 117 15.13 0.06 -3.31
CA GLU A 117 16.34 0.35 -4.07
C GLU A 117 16.93 -0.99 -4.52
N ILE A 118 17.11 -1.19 -5.82
CA ILE A 118 17.71 -2.42 -6.38
C ILE A 118 19.23 -2.26 -6.43
N ASP A 119 19.93 -3.21 -5.79
CA ASP A 119 21.39 -3.32 -5.85
C ASP A 119 21.86 -3.94 -7.17
N ARG A 120 23.10 -3.62 -7.58
CA ARG A 120 23.76 -4.27 -8.73
C ARG A 120 23.74 -5.80 -8.56
N SER A 121 23.42 -6.54 -9.62
CA SER A 121 23.28 -8.02 -9.63
C SER A 121 22.11 -8.58 -8.81
N ARG A 122 21.09 -7.78 -8.51
CA ARG A 122 19.79 -8.25 -8.02
C ARG A 122 18.69 -7.95 -9.02
N SER A 123 17.58 -8.65 -8.84
CA SER A 123 16.35 -8.39 -9.56
C SER A 123 15.17 -8.35 -8.60
N LEU A 124 14.14 -7.62 -8.99
CA LEU A 124 12.88 -7.53 -8.26
C LEU A 124 11.69 -7.69 -9.22
N SER A 125 10.68 -8.42 -8.75
CA SER A 125 9.36 -8.53 -9.34
C SER A 125 8.29 -8.32 -8.27
N LYS A 126 7.10 -7.88 -8.69
CA LYS A 126 5.93 -7.70 -7.81
C LYS A 126 5.50 -8.99 -7.08
N VAL A 127 5.95 -10.15 -7.54
CA VAL A 127 5.65 -11.48 -6.96
C VAL A 127 6.71 -11.98 -5.99
N ASP A 128 7.83 -11.27 -5.81
CA ASP A 128 8.93 -11.75 -4.94
C ASP A 128 8.61 -11.59 -3.45
N TYR A 129 7.62 -10.75 -3.11
CA TYR A 129 7.18 -10.49 -1.74
C TYR A 129 5.65 -10.39 -1.65
N ARG A 130 5.16 -10.68 -0.45
CA ARG A 130 3.79 -10.44 0.02
C ARG A 130 3.83 -9.52 1.23
N LEU A 131 2.81 -8.69 1.41
CA LEU A 131 2.53 -8.09 2.70
C LEU A 131 1.60 -9.01 3.48
N GLU A 132 1.86 -9.18 4.77
CA GLU A 132 0.95 -9.86 5.69
C GLU A 132 0.47 -8.88 6.76
N VAL A 133 -0.84 -8.82 6.95
CA VAL A 133 -1.55 -8.01 7.95
C VAL A 133 -2.44 -8.96 8.74
N ASP A 134 -2.30 -8.98 10.07
CA ASP A 134 -3.08 -9.83 10.98
C ASP A 134 -3.15 -11.33 10.57
N GLY A 135 -2.07 -11.83 9.94
CA GLY A 135 -1.95 -13.21 9.46
C GLY A 135 -2.57 -13.48 8.08
N GLN A 136 -3.20 -12.50 7.44
CA GLN A 136 -3.66 -12.57 6.05
C GLN A 136 -2.57 -12.02 5.11
N ALA A 137 -2.25 -12.77 4.05
CA ALA A 137 -1.27 -12.36 3.04
C ALA A 137 -1.93 -11.68 1.83
N PHE A 138 -1.24 -10.68 1.28
CA PHE A 138 -1.64 -9.83 0.16
C PHE A 138 -0.50 -9.82 -0.89
N ASP A 139 -0.84 -10.18 -2.13
CA ASP A 139 0.10 -10.23 -3.26
C ASP A 139 0.37 -8.82 -3.85
N GLY A 140 1.56 -8.62 -4.46
CA GLY A 140 1.87 -7.40 -5.20
C GLY A 140 1.02 -7.28 -6.46
N ILE A 141 0.08 -6.34 -6.47
CA ILE A 141 -0.89 -6.17 -7.55
C ILE A 141 -0.25 -5.53 -8.79
N ALA A 142 0.68 -4.58 -8.61
CA ALA A 142 1.38 -3.88 -9.68
C ALA A 142 2.77 -3.41 -9.24
N MET A 143 3.60 -2.95 -10.17
CA MET A 143 4.94 -2.42 -9.89
C MET A 143 5.25 -1.23 -10.82
N ALA A 144 6.08 -0.29 -10.36
CA ALA A 144 6.50 0.88 -11.11
C ALA A 144 8.02 1.09 -11.00
N LEU A 145 8.61 1.68 -12.05
CA LEU A 145 10.00 2.14 -12.09
C LEU A 145 10.03 3.64 -11.76
N GLY A 146 10.77 4.02 -10.72
CA GLY A 146 10.79 5.41 -10.24
C GLY A 146 9.39 5.95 -9.96
N GLU A 147 9.02 7.04 -10.62
CA GLU A 147 7.72 7.72 -10.50
C GLU A 147 6.76 7.43 -11.67
N ALA A 148 7.02 6.40 -12.48
CA ALA A 148 6.09 5.97 -13.53
C ALA A 148 4.81 5.37 -12.95
N ALA A 149 3.76 5.23 -13.77
CA ALA A 149 2.53 4.55 -13.38
C ALA A 149 2.77 3.06 -13.03
N PHE A 150 1.89 2.53 -12.18
CA PHE A 150 1.93 1.14 -11.74
C PHE A 150 1.44 0.20 -12.84
N ASP A 151 2.32 -0.70 -13.28
CA ASP A 151 2.02 -1.71 -14.28
C ASP A 151 1.61 -3.03 -13.61
N PRO A 152 0.39 -3.55 -13.85
CA PRO A 152 -0.08 -4.81 -13.29
C PRO A 152 0.53 -6.04 -13.99
N ARG A 153 1.18 -5.87 -15.15
CA ARG A 153 1.83 -6.96 -15.91
C ARG A 153 3.04 -7.50 -15.14
N ARG A 154 3.46 -8.72 -15.48
CA ARG A 154 4.64 -9.34 -14.86
C ARG A 154 5.91 -8.74 -15.48
N GLN A 155 6.63 -7.96 -14.67
CA GLN A 155 7.96 -7.45 -14.98
C GLN A 155 8.99 -8.00 -13.99
N VAL A 156 10.24 -8.10 -14.44
CA VAL A 156 11.41 -8.40 -13.61
C VAL A 156 12.45 -7.31 -13.90
N VAL A 157 12.72 -6.48 -12.91
CA VAL A 157 13.67 -5.37 -13.02
C VAL A 157 15.01 -5.84 -12.47
N ALA A 158 16.07 -5.77 -13.27
CA ALA A 158 17.43 -6.17 -12.87
C ALA A 158 18.45 -5.00 -12.92
N GLU A 159 17.96 -3.80 -13.25
CA GLU A 159 18.77 -2.58 -13.32
C GLU A 159 18.76 -1.86 -11.97
N PRO A 160 19.88 -1.25 -11.53
CA PRO A 160 19.91 -0.48 -10.31
C PRO A 160 19.01 0.76 -10.40
N GLY A 161 18.13 0.93 -9.41
CA GLY A 161 17.19 2.05 -9.39
C GLY A 161 16.13 1.91 -8.31
N LEU A 162 15.23 2.90 -8.26
CA LEU A 162 14.06 2.87 -7.39
C LEU A 162 12.92 2.09 -8.07
N VAL A 163 12.33 1.15 -7.32
CA VAL A 163 11.20 0.35 -7.76
C VAL A 163 10.13 0.34 -6.69
N ARG A 164 8.88 0.61 -7.10
CA ARG A 164 7.73 0.69 -6.19
C ARG A 164 6.84 -0.51 -6.45
N VAL A 165 6.53 -1.31 -5.42
CA VAL A 165 5.56 -2.41 -5.52
C VAL A 165 4.28 -1.99 -4.82
N LEU A 166 3.16 -2.07 -5.55
CA LEU A 166 1.83 -1.72 -5.07
C LEU A 166 1.15 -2.95 -4.48
N PHE A 167 0.67 -2.82 -3.25
CA PHE A 167 -0.20 -3.78 -2.57
C PHE A 167 -1.51 -3.08 -2.21
N GLU A 168 -2.56 -3.87 -2.05
CA GLU A 168 -3.88 -3.40 -1.61
C GLU A 168 -4.24 -4.15 -0.33
N VAL A 169 -4.40 -3.41 0.77
CA VAL A 169 -4.48 -3.94 2.15
C VAL A 169 -5.61 -3.27 2.92
N PRO A 170 -6.12 -3.83 4.04
CA PRO A 170 -7.19 -3.20 4.81
C PRO A 170 -6.77 -1.83 5.35
N SER A 171 -7.66 -0.83 5.29
CA SER A 171 -7.35 0.52 5.77
C SER A 171 -7.13 0.60 7.28
N GLY A 172 -7.54 -0.42 8.04
CA GLY A 172 -7.21 -0.57 9.46
C GLY A 172 -5.77 -1.03 9.75
N ALA A 173 -4.98 -1.41 8.74
CA ALA A 173 -3.63 -1.94 8.92
C ALA A 173 -2.70 -0.92 9.64
N ALA A 174 -2.24 -1.29 10.82
CA ALA A 174 -1.27 -0.52 11.61
C ALA A 174 0.15 -1.09 11.54
N ARG A 175 0.28 -2.41 11.32
CA ARG A 175 1.55 -3.13 11.19
C ARG A 175 1.47 -4.13 10.06
N LEU A 176 2.58 -4.25 9.33
CA LEU A 176 2.70 -5.10 8.16
C LEU A 176 3.98 -5.92 8.25
N ASN A 177 3.94 -7.13 7.72
CA ASN A 177 5.09 -8.02 7.62
C ASN A 177 5.42 -8.21 6.12
N LEU A 178 6.64 -7.90 5.69
CA LEU A 178 7.08 -8.20 4.31
C LEU A 178 7.65 -9.63 4.26
N ILE A 179 6.93 -10.53 3.61
CA ILE A 179 7.25 -11.96 3.54
C ILE A 179 7.78 -12.29 2.13
N PRO A 180 8.96 -12.91 2.01
CA PRO A 180 9.45 -13.43 0.73
C PRO A 180 8.50 -14.49 0.17
N ALA A 181 8.07 -14.31 -1.07
CA ALA A 181 7.15 -15.20 -1.79
C ALA A 181 7.85 -15.95 -2.95
N LEU A 182 9.18 -16.10 -2.84
CA LEU A 182 10.03 -16.71 -3.85
C LEU A 182 9.67 -18.18 -4.10
N LEU A 183 9.65 -18.59 -5.37
CA LEU A 183 9.44 -19.99 -5.79
C LEU A 183 10.53 -20.96 -5.29
N THR A 184 11.68 -20.43 -4.86
CA THR A 184 12.78 -21.19 -4.25
C THR A 184 12.92 -20.80 -2.79
N ALA A 185 12.96 -21.78 -1.89
CA ALA A 185 13.19 -21.57 -0.47
C ALA A 185 14.63 -21.11 -0.21
N LEU A 186 14.86 -19.81 -0.25
CA LEU A 186 16.07 -19.18 0.25
C LEU A 186 15.99 -19.02 1.79
N PRO A 187 17.12 -19.04 2.52
CA PRO A 187 17.15 -18.83 3.98
C PRO A 187 16.94 -17.36 4.36
N MET A 188 15.87 -16.76 3.85
CA MET A 188 15.47 -15.39 4.11
C MET A 188 14.52 -15.31 5.28
N ARG A 189 14.64 -14.24 6.07
CA ARG A 189 13.67 -13.91 7.10
C ARG A 189 12.63 -12.94 6.52
N ALA A 190 11.38 -13.09 6.94
CA ALA A 190 10.40 -12.04 6.76
C ALA A 190 10.81 -10.81 7.58
N VAL A 191 10.60 -9.62 7.02
CA VAL A 191 10.71 -8.36 7.77
C VAL A 191 9.40 -8.19 8.53
N ARG A 192 9.48 -8.00 9.86
CA ARG A 192 8.33 -7.99 10.76
C ARG A 192 8.13 -6.60 11.37
N ASP A 193 6.91 -6.34 11.85
CA ASP A 193 6.54 -5.11 12.58
C ASP A 193 6.93 -3.82 11.83
N ILE A 194 6.66 -3.80 10.52
CA ILE A 194 6.82 -2.61 9.68
C ILE A 194 5.60 -1.71 9.88
N ALA A 195 5.82 -0.47 10.31
CA ALA A 195 4.81 0.58 10.25
C ALA A 195 4.84 1.28 8.88
N PHE A 196 3.74 1.94 8.53
CA PHE A 196 3.77 2.90 7.43
C PHE A 196 4.64 4.09 7.79
N ALA A 197 5.47 4.53 6.85
CA ALA A 197 6.19 5.79 6.96
C ALA A 197 5.20 6.93 7.20
N ALA A 198 5.55 7.86 8.08
CA ALA A 198 4.77 9.08 8.29
C ALA A 198 4.52 9.76 6.93
N PRO A 199 3.29 10.25 6.65
CA PRO A 199 3.01 10.91 5.39
C PRO A 199 3.97 12.09 5.25
N ALA A 200 4.68 12.14 4.11
CA ALA A 200 5.51 13.29 3.78
C ALA A 200 4.60 14.52 3.69
N THR A 201 4.62 15.36 4.72
CA THR A 201 3.96 16.66 4.68
C THR A 201 4.52 17.43 3.50
N ALA A 202 3.65 18.00 2.67
CA ALA A 202 3.97 18.57 1.36
C ALA A 202 4.75 19.91 1.46
N ALA A 203 5.92 19.87 2.10
CA ALA A 203 6.77 21.01 2.40
C ALA A 203 8.03 21.10 1.52
N GLU A 204 8.32 20.08 0.71
CA GLU A 204 9.51 20.03 -0.17
C GLU A 204 9.15 19.74 -1.64
N ALA A 205 8.26 20.55 -2.20
CA ALA A 205 7.97 20.56 -3.64
C ALA A 205 7.49 21.95 -4.12
N ALA A 206 8.31 22.99 -3.93
CA ALA A 206 8.07 24.31 -4.51
C ALA A 206 9.39 25.05 -4.82
N PRO A 207 10.07 24.76 -5.96
CA PRO A 207 10.86 25.80 -6.59
C PRO A 207 9.91 26.92 -7.00
N ALA A 208 10.08 28.10 -6.41
CA ALA A 208 9.24 29.25 -6.70
C ALA A 208 9.28 29.57 -8.21
N ALA A 209 8.17 29.32 -8.91
CA ALA A 209 7.98 29.79 -10.27
C ALA A 209 8.01 31.32 -10.25
N ALA A 210 9.13 31.89 -10.70
CA ALA A 210 9.26 33.34 -10.84
C ALA A 210 8.17 33.83 -11.81
N ALA A 211 7.28 34.68 -11.30
CA ALA A 211 6.22 35.27 -12.11
C ALA A 211 6.84 36.06 -13.28
N PRO A 212 6.29 35.99 -14.50
CA PRO A 212 6.75 36.83 -15.60
C PRO A 212 6.52 38.31 -15.25
N PRO A 213 7.41 39.22 -15.66
CA PRO A 213 7.23 40.64 -15.39
C PRO A 213 5.99 41.17 -16.14
N PRO A 214 5.24 42.13 -15.54
CA PRO A 214 4.07 42.70 -16.19
C PRO A 214 4.49 43.54 -17.40
N VAL A 215 3.91 43.23 -18.57
CA VAL A 215 4.04 44.09 -19.76
C VAL A 215 3.18 45.33 -19.54
N ALA A 216 3.82 46.49 -19.41
CA ALA A 216 3.12 47.76 -19.28
C ALA A 216 2.53 48.18 -20.64
N GLU A 217 1.21 48.38 -20.65
CA GLU A 217 0.47 48.98 -21.75
C GLU A 217 0.78 50.48 -21.84
N ALA A 218 1.27 50.94 -23.00
CA ALA A 218 1.46 52.36 -23.28
C ALA A 218 1.33 52.64 -24.79
N ALA A 219 0.12 53.04 -25.21
CA ALA A 219 -0.01 53.90 -26.39
C ALA A 219 0.51 55.32 -26.06
N PRO A 220 1.01 56.07 -27.05
CA PRO A 220 0.12 57.10 -27.58
C PRO A 220 0.18 57.27 -29.12
N ALA A 221 -0.66 58.16 -29.63
CA ALA A 221 -0.95 58.36 -31.04
C ALA A 221 -0.15 59.51 -31.70
N GLU A 222 -0.55 59.80 -32.95
CA GLU A 222 -0.31 61.01 -33.77
C GLU A 222 0.82 60.98 -34.82
N THR A 223 0.36 60.85 -36.07
CA THR A 223 0.99 61.26 -37.34
C THR A 223 1.13 62.79 -37.43
N PRO A 224 2.05 63.41 -38.23
CA PRO A 224 1.69 63.66 -39.65
C PRO A 224 2.82 63.81 -40.71
N LYS A 225 2.45 63.46 -41.96
CA LYS A 225 2.76 64.13 -43.26
C LYS A 225 4.17 64.10 -43.92
N ALA A 226 4.18 63.55 -45.15
CA ALA A 226 4.34 64.25 -46.46
C ALA A 226 5.50 63.85 -47.40
N ASP A 227 5.11 63.40 -48.62
CA ASP A 227 5.76 63.50 -49.96
C ASP A 227 7.18 62.88 -50.18
N ASP A 228 7.61 62.42 -51.38
CA ASP A 228 7.14 62.65 -52.77
C ASP A 228 7.41 61.42 -53.71
N LYS A 229 6.36 60.93 -54.40
CA LYS A 229 6.27 60.73 -55.89
C LYS A 229 6.97 59.61 -56.71
N ALA A 230 6.11 58.92 -57.48
CA ALA A 230 6.28 58.27 -58.81
C ALA A 230 7.14 56.99 -58.92
N LYS A 231 6.92 56.06 -59.88
CA LYS A 231 6.25 56.17 -61.20
C LYS A 231 5.57 54.84 -61.62
N ALA A 232 4.55 54.92 -62.48
CA ALA A 232 3.76 53.79 -62.98
C ALA A 232 4.47 52.89 -64.02
N ALA A 233 4.05 51.62 -64.12
CA ALA A 233 3.34 51.07 -65.31
C ALA A 233 3.13 49.53 -65.23
N GLU A 234 1.88 49.10 -65.40
CA GLU A 234 1.45 47.77 -65.91
C GLU A 234 1.56 47.77 -67.48
N PRO A 235 1.23 46.70 -68.26
CA PRO A 235 0.51 45.45 -67.93
C PRO A 235 1.02 44.12 -68.58
N ALA A 236 0.30 43.03 -68.25
CA ALA A 236 -0.15 41.89 -69.07
C ALA A 236 0.84 40.84 -69.68
N GLU A 237 0.66 39.58 -69.18
CA GLU A 237 0.28 38.33 -69.91
C GLU A 237 1.15 37.80 -71.10
N PRO A 238 1.20 36.46 -71.31
CA PRO A 238 0.03 35.59 -71.63
C PRO A 238 -0.13 34.32 -70.77
#